data_AF-A0A957Y5Q2-F1
#
_entry.id   AF-A0A957Y5Q2-F1
#
_cell.length_a   1.000
_cell.length_b   1.000
_cell.length_c   1.000
_cell.angle_alpha   90.00
_cell.angle_beta   90.00
_cell.angle_gamma   90.00
#
_symmetry.space_group_name_H-M   'P 1'
#
loop_
_entity.id
_entity.type
_entity.pdbx_description
1 polymer ?
#
loop_
_entity_poly.entity_id
_entity_poly.type
_entity_poly.pdbx_seq_one_letter_code
_entity_poly.pdbx_strand_id
1 'polypeptide(L)'
;RRAALDQIGLLDDRYFMYTEEVDLCYRLAQDGWQLWYVPLAVVTHFGEASSRQVREEMYIQLYRSKLQFFRKFGGEGHARQAQVLLALAYSPRAAIASLRALIDPAWRPRAHTYRRLLAELPGM
;
A
#
# COMPACT_ATOMS: atom_id res chain seq x y z
N ARG A 1 -4.89 17.13 -21.80
CA ARG A 1 -4.77 16.37 -20.53
C ARG A 1 -5.32 17.12 -19.31
N ARG A 2 -5.27 18.47 -19.25
CA ARG A 2 -5.89 19.24 -18.14
C ARG A 2 -7.38 18.92 -17.93
N ALA A 3 -8.14 18.81 -19.02
CA ALA A 3 -9.56 18.43 -18.98
C ALA A 3 -9.86 17.15 -18.17
N ALA A 4 -8.96 16.16 -18.17
CA ALA A 4 -9.15 14.94 -17.37
C ALA A 4 -9.06 15.22 -15.86
N LEU A 5 -8.13 16.08 -15.44
CA LEU A 5 -7.99 16.46 -14.03
C LEU A 5 -9.07 17.48 -13.61
N ASP A 6 -9.53 18.32 -14.53
CA ASP A 6 -10.67 19.22 -14.27
C ASP A 6 -11.98 18.42 -14.06
N GLN A 7 -12.14 17.30 -14.78
CA GLN A 7 -13.28 16.39 -14.63
C GLN A 7 -13.19 15.53 -13.37
N ILE A 8 -12.04 14.88 -13.15
CA ILE A 8 -11.88 13.81 -12.14
C ILE A 8 -11.41 14.35 -10.79
N GLY A 9 -10.80 15.53 -10.77
CA GLY A 9 -10.07 16.06 -9.64
C GLY A 9 -8.63 15.54 -9.56
N LEU A 10 -7.90 16.06 -8.56
CA LEU A 10 -6.48 15.73 -8.33
C LEU A 10 -6.35 14.43 -7.49
N LEU A 11 -5.18 14.25 -6.87
CA LEU A 11 -4.95 13.21 -5.86
C LEU A 11 -5.92 13.41 -4.69
N ASP A 12 -6.37 12.29 -4.14
CA ASP A 12 -7.29 12.27 -3.00
C ASP A 12 -6.49 12.48 -1.71
N ASP A 13 -6.73 13.61 -1.03
CA ASP A 13 -6.00 14.07 0.15
C ASP A 13 -6.26 13.21 1.40
N ARG A 14 -7.23 12.31 1.35
CA ARG A 14 -7.45 11.30 2.39
C ARG A 14 -6.35 10.25 2.42
N TYR A 15 -5.57 10.09 1.34
CA TYR A 15 -4.36 9.30 1.37
C TYR A 15 -3.20 10.18 1.82
N PHE A 16 -2.52 9.79 2.89
CA PHE A 16 -1.28 10.46 3.30
C PHE A 16 -0.13 10.15 2.32
N MET A 17 0.04 8.88 1.97
CA MET A 17 1.06 8.39 1.03
C MET A 17 0.74 6.95 0.61
N TYR A 18 1.15 6.63 -0.62
CA TYR A 18 0.86 5.41 -1.38
C TYR A 18 -0.60 5.25 -1.81
N THR A 19 -0.79 4.64 -2.98
CA THR A 19 -2.11 4.28 -3.53
C THR A 19 -2.96 5.49 -3.95
N GLU A 20 -2.58 6.74 -3.65
CA GLU A 20 -3.22 7.94 -4.17
C GLU A 20 -3.17 8.02 -5.71
N GLU A 21 -2.07 7.54 -6.29
CA GLU A 21 -1.85 7.49 -7.72
C GLU A 21 -2.67 6.37 -8.37
N VAL A 22 -2.80 5.23 -7.68
CA VAL A 22 -3.63 4.10 -8.12
C VAL A 22 -5.10 4.52 -8.12
N ASP A 23 -5.53 5.23 -7.08
CA ASP A 23 -6.87 5.81 -6.96
C ASP A 23 -7.16 6.77 -8.12
N LEU A 24 -6.25 7.70 -8.41
CA LEU A 24 -6.40 8.64 -9.53
C LEU A 24 -6.49 7.91 -10.87
N CYS A 25 -5.61 6.94 -11.12
CA CYS A 25 -5.65 6.12 -12.33
C CYS A 25 -6.96 5.32 -12.44
N TYR A 26 -7.44 4.76 -11.33
CA TYR A 26 -8.69 4.01 -11.30
C TYR A 26 -9.89 4.91 -11.64
N ARG A 27 -9.98 6.11 -11.04
CA ARG A 27 -11.03 7.09 -11.37
C ARG A 27 -10.96 7.55 -12.82
N LEU A 28 -9.77 7.82 -13.34
CA LEU A 28 -9.57 8.15 -14.76
C LEU A 28 -10.14 7.05 -15.67
N ALA A 29 -9.82 5.78 -15.37
CA ALA A 29 -10.30 4.64 -16.14
C ALA A 29 -11.82 4.45 -16.04
N GLN A 30 -12.42 4.67 -14.87
CA GLN A 30 -13.88 4.61 -14.67
C GLN A 30 -14.64 5.62 -15.56
N ASP A 31 -14.04 6.78 -15.79
CA ASP A 31 -14.60 7.85 -16.63
C ASP A 31 -14.16 7.75 -18.10
N GLY A 32 -13.64 6.60 -18.52
CA GLY A 32 -13.31 6.31 -19.91
C GLY A 32 -12.02 6.94 -20.43
N TRP A 33 -11.21 7.55 -19.56
CA TRP A 33 -9.90 8.05 -19.96
C TRP A 33 -8.92 6.90 -20.19
N GLN A 34 -8.09 7.04 -21.22
CA GLN A 34 -7.08 6.05 -21.55
C GLN A 34 -5.82 6.22 -20.68
N LEU A 35 -5.36 5.12 -20.10
CA LEU A 35 -4.08 5.02 -19.41
C LEU A 35 -3.04 4.40 -20.35
N TRP A 36 -1.95 5.11 -20.61
CA TRP A 36 -0.89 4.69 -21.53
C TRP A 36 0.41 4.45 -20.77
N TYR A 37 1.01 3.28 -20.97
CA TYR A 37 2.39 3.00 -20.57
C TYR A 37 3.33 3.36 -21.74
N VAL A 38 4.33 4.20 -21.47
CA VAL A 38 5.27 4.68 -22.50
C VAL A 38 6.66 4.14 -22.19
N PRO A 39 7.06 2.97 -22.75
CA PRO A 39 8.33 2.32 -22.38
C PRO A 39 9.58 3.11 -22.79
N LEU A 40 9.46 4.05 -23.73
CA LEU A 40 10.56 4.92 -24.17
C LEU A 40 10.85 6.08 -23.20
N ALA A 41 9.90 6.42 -22.32
CA ALA A 41 10.09 7.44 -21.30
C ALA A 41 10.76 6.82 -20.08
N VAL A 42 12.08 6.98 -19.97
CA VAL A 42 12.88 6.41 -18.87
C VAL A 42 13.28 7.49 -17.89
N VAL A 43 13.09 7.20 -16.60
CA VAL A 43 13.51 8.07 -15.48
C VAL A 43 14.28 7.22 -14.47
N THR A 44 15.42 7.73 -14.00
CA THR A 44 16.16 7.10 -12.89
C THR A 44 15.57 7.56 -11.57
N HIS A 45 15.00 6.63 -10.80
CA HIS A 45 14.47 6.90 -9.47
C HIS A 45 15.44 6.44 -8.38
N PHE A 46 15.94 7.39 -7.60
CA PHE A 46 16.72 7.11 -6.40
C PHE A 46 15.77 6.82 -5.24
N GLY A 47 15.34 5.55 -5.15
CA GLY A 47 14.23 5.14 -4.31
C GLY A 47 14.44 5.24 -2.79
N GLU A 48 13.30 5.30 -2.09
CA GLU A 48 13.17 5.14 -0.64
C GLU A 48 13.92 6.15 0.25
N ALA A 49 14.44 7.27 -0.28
CA ALA A 49 15.21 8.23 0.51
C ALA A 49 14.47 8.71 1.79
N SER A 50 13.18 9.01 1.66
CA SER A 50 12.32 9.40 2.80
C SER A 50 11.80 8.18 3.57
N SER A 51 11.29 7.16 2.87
CA SER A 51 10.70 5.98 3.51
C SER A 51 11.73 5.16 4.31
N ARG A 52 13.03 5.24 3.98
CA ARG A 52 14.11 4.60 4.75
C ARG A 52 14.30 5.17 6.15
N GLN A 53 13.85 6.39 6.39
CA GLN A 53 13.99 7.05 7.68
C GLN A 53 12.93 6.56 8.69
N VAL A 54 11.76 6.16 8.19
CA VAL A 54 10.61 5.68 8.97
C VAL A 54 10.03 4.41 8.34
N ARG A 55 10.90 3.39 8.18
CA ARG A 55 10.64 2.19 7.37
C ARG A 55 9.41 1.42 7.81
N GLU A 56 9.27 1.23 9.12
CA GLU A 56 8.17 0.45 9.64
C GLU A 56 6.85 1.19 9.45
N GLU A 57 6.80 2.47 9.81
CA GLU A 57 5.62 3.33 9.65
C GLU A 57 5.18 3.37 8.17
N MET A 58 6.12 3.57 7.24
CA MET A 58 5.79 3.56 5.81
C MET A 58 5.33 2.18 5.33
N TYR A 59 5.88 1.10 5.89
CA TYR A 59 5.44 -0.24 5.57
C TYR A 59 4.00 -0.47 6.02
N ILE A 60 3.65 -0.08 7.24
CA ILE A 60 2.26 -0.14 7.74
C ILE A 60 1.35 0.75 6.88
N GLN A 61 1.79 1.98 6.57
CA GLN A 61 1.03 2.92 5.76
C GLN A 61 0.71 2.39 4.36
N LEU A 62 1.63 1.66 3.73
CA LEU A 62 1.39 1.03 2.43
C LEU A 62 0.20 0.05 2.45
N TYR A 63 -0.02 -0.67 3.55
CA TYR A 63 -1.17 -1.59 3.65
C TYR A 63 -2.43 -0.85 4.08
N ARG A 64 -2.31 0.18 4.92
CA ARG A 64 -3.43 1.06 5.28
C ARG A 64 -4.01 1.74 4.04
N SER A 65 -3.17 2.30 3.17
CA SER A 65 -3.62 2.95 1.93
C SER A 65 -4.30 1.96 0.97
N LYS A 66 -3.79 0.72 0.86
CA LYS A 66 -4.44 -0.33 0.06
C LYS A 66 -5.83 -0.69 0.58
N LEU A 67 -5.98 -0.84 1.90
CA LEU A 67 -7.29 -1.13 2.49
C LEU A 67 -8.26 0.05 2.33
N GLN A 68 -7.78 1.29 2.44
CA GLN A 68 -8.55 2.48 2.11
C GLN A 68 -9.06 2.45 0.66
N PHE A 69 -8.22 2.06 -0.30
CA PHE A 69 -8.64 1.89 -1.70
C PHE A 69 -9.73 0.81 -1.86
N PHE A 70 -9.51 -0.38 -1.30
CA PHE A 70 -10.51 -1.47 -1.37
C PHE A 70 -11.83 -1.07 -0.71
N ARG A 71 -11.77 -0.34 0.40
CA ARG A 71 -12.95 0.20 1.06
C ARG A 71 -13.66 1.25 0.21
N LYS A 72 -12.91 2.18 -0.40
CA LYS A 72 -13.48 3.27 -1.22
C LYS A 72 -14.26 2.74 -2.42
N PHE A 73 -13.71 1.76 -3.15
CA PHE A 73 -14.32 1.28 -4.39
C PHE A 73 -15.11 -0.03 -4.26
N GLY A 74 -14.86 -0.81 -3.20
CA GLY A 74 -15.53 -2.08 -2.94
C GLY A 74 -16.35 -2.12 -1.64
N GLY A 75 -16.34 -1.07 -0.83
CA GLY A 75 -17.00 -1.05 0.48
C GLY A 75 -16.32 -1.94 1.51
N GLU A 76 -16.95 -2.05 2.70
CA GLU A 76 -16.39 -2.80 3.83
C GLU A 76 -16.21 -4.31 3.55
N GLY A 77 -17.04 -4.89 2.67
CA GLY A 77 -16.91 -6.30 2.30
C GLY A 77 -15.56 -6.62 1.64
N HIS A 78 -15.17 -5.83 0.65
CA HIS A 78 -13.88 -6.00 -0.03
C HIS A 78 -12.70 -5.62 0.87
N ALA A 79 -12.85 -4.59 1.71
CA ALA A 79 -11.83 -4.25 2.71
C ALA A 79 -11.61 -5.42 3.69
N ARG A 80 -12.68 -6.05 4.18
CA ARG A 80 -12.60 -7.20 5.07
C ARG A 80 -11.97 -8.43 4.40
N GLN A 81 -12.34 -8.71 3.15
CA GLN A 81 -11.70 -9.76 2.37
C GLN A 81 -10.20 -9.51 2.20
N ALA A 82 -9.81 -8.28 1.86
CA ALA A 82 -8.41 -7.89 1.75
C ALA A 82 -7.67 -8.02 3.09
N GLN A 83 -8.27 -7.60 4.21
CA GLN A 83 -7.71 -7.79 5.55
C GLN A 83 -7.46 -9.28 5.85
N VAL A 84 -8.43 -10.16 5.54
CA VAL A 84 -8.29 -11.62 5.75
C VAL A 84 -7.17 -12.20 4.88
N LEU A 85 -7.13 -11.84 3.60
CA LEU A 85 -6.07 -12.29 2.69
C LEU A 85 -4.69 -11.81 3.14
N LEU A 86 -4.58 -10.57 3.60
CA LEU A 86 -3.35 -10.02 4.18
C LEU A 86 -2.97 -10.74 5.47
N ALA A 87 -3.93 -11.00 6.36
CA ALA A 87 -3.67 -11.74 7.60
C ALA A 87 -3.17 -13.15 7.30
N LEU A 88 -3.82 -13.89 6.39
CA LEU A 88 -3.39 -15.21 5.95
C LEU A 88 -2.00 -15.21 5.31
N ALA A 89 -1.71 -14.21 4.47
CA ALA A 89 -0.40 -14.06 3.85
C ALA A 89 0.69 -13.71 4.89
N TYR A 90 0.41 -12.81 5.83
CA TYR A 90 1.43 -12.29 6.74
C TYR A 90 1.64 -13.11 8.00
N SER A 91 0.65 -13.92 8.42
CA SER A 91 0.78 -14.82 9.57
C SER A 91 1.97 -15.79 9.46
N PRO A 92 2.14 -16.58 8.37
CA PRO A 92 3.30 -17.46 8.23
C PRO A 92 4.60 -16.67 8.09
N ARG A 93 4.58 -15.49 7.45
CA ARG A 93 5.77 -14.63 7.31
C ARG A 93 6.22 -14.10 8.67
N ALA A 94 5.28 -13.68 9.52
CA ALA A 94 5.54 -13.21 10.88
C ALA A 94 6.09 -14.35 11.75
N ALA A 95 5.50 -15.55 11.66
CA ALA A 95 5.97 -16.73 12.38
C ALA A 95 7.40 -17.10 11.99
N ILE A 96 7.68 -17.25 10.68
CA ILE A 96 9.01 -17.60 10.16
C ILE A 96 10.03 -16.52 10.53
N ALA A 97 9.70 -15.24 10.37
CA ALA A 97 10.60 -14.15 10.72
C ALA A 97 10.90 -14.12 12.23
N SER A 98 9.91 -14.39 13.07
CA SER A 98 10.07 -14.43 14.53
C SER A 98 10.93 -15.61 14.97
N LEU A 99 10.72 -16.79 14.39
CA LEU A 99 11.56 -17.97 14.65
C LEU A 99 13.01 -17.74 14.20
N ARG A 100 13.21 -17.17 13.01
CA ARG A 100 14.56 -16.81 12.52
C ARG A 100 15.23 -15.77 13.40
N ALA A 101 14.48 -14.84 13.98
CA ALA A 101 15.01 -13.83 14.89
C ALA A 101 15.57 -14.39 16.21
N LEU A 102 15.25 -15.65 16.55
CA LEU A 102 15.86 -16.36 17.67
C LEU A 102 17.29 -16.84 17.35
N ILE A 103 17.60 -17.07 16.08
CA ILE A 103 18.90 -17.57 15.60
C ILE A 103 19.74 -16.40 15.08
N ASP A 104 19.14 -15.51 14.28
CA ASP A 104 19.79 -14.36 13.65
C ASP A 104 19.06 -13.07 14.05
N PRO A 105 19.64 -12.26 14.96
CA PRO A 105 19.06 -11.00 15.41
C PRO A 105 18.74 -10.00 14.29
N ALA A 106 19.36 -10.11 13.11
CA ALA A 106 19.07 -9.25 11.97
C ALA A 106 17.61 -9.38 11.48
N TRP A 107 16.91 -10.46 11.82
CA TRP A 107 15.49 -10.65 11.50
C TRP A 107 14.52 -9.94 12.45
N ARG A 108 14.99 -9.45 13.61
CA ARG A 108 14.12 -8.82 14.63
C ARG A 108 13.29 -7.65 14.10
N PRO A 109 13.84 -6.69 13.32
CA PRO A 109 13.04 -5.59 12.78
C PRO A 109 11.92 -6.09 11.87
N ARG A 110 12.23 -7.02 10.96
CA ARG A 110 11.23 -7.59 10.03
C ARG A 110 10.15 -8.38 10.76
N ALA A 111 10.53 -9.16 11.77
CA ALA A 111 9.59 -9.89 12.61
C ALA A 111 8.68 -8.94 13.42
N HIS A 112 9.22 -7.81 13.89
CA HIS A 112 8.43 -6.77 14.55
C HIS A 112 7.42 -6.15 13.58
N THR A 113 7.87 -5.68 12.42
CA THR A 113 7.00 -5.05 11.41
C THR A 113 5.86 -5.95 10.95
N TYR A 114 6.12 -7.24 10.73
CA TYR A 114 5.05 -8.17 10.33
C TYR A 114 4.03 -8.42 11.45
N ARG A 115 4.47 -8.53 12.70
CA ARG A 115 3.55 -8.66 13.84
C ARG A 115 2.74 -7.39 14.06
N ARG A 116 3.38 -6.22 13.92
CA ARG A 116 2.72 -4.91 14.00
C ARG A 116 1.66 -4.77 12.91
N LEU A 117 1.98 -5.12 11.66
CA LEU A 117 1.00 -5.15 10.57
C LEU A 117 -0.21 -6.01 10.93
N LEU A 118 0.00 -7.26 11.37
CA LEU A 118 -1.08 -8.16 11.76
C LEU A 118 -1.93 -7.61 12.92
N ALA A 119 -1.30 -6.94 13.89
CA ALA A 119 -1.99 -6.34 15.03
C ALA A 119 -2.82 -5.11 14.65
N GLU A 120 -2.34 -4.28 13.71
CA GLU A 120 -3.04 -3.06 13.26
C GLU A 120 -4.09 -3.35 12.18
N LEU A 121 -3.96 -4.45 11.41
CA LEU A 121 -4.85 -4.81 10.31
C LEU A 121 -6.35 -4.70 10.61
N PRO A 122 -6.88 -5.17 11.77
CA PRO A 122 -8.31 -5.06 12.07
C PRO A 122 -8.81 -3.62 12.22
N GLY A 123 -7.92 -2.68 12.57
CA GLY A 123 -8.25 -1.26 12.75
C GLY A 123 -7.98 -0.40 11.52
N MET A 124 -7.47 -0.98 10.43
CA MET A 124 -7.28 -0.30 9.13
C MET A 124 -8.51 -0.40 8.26
#